data_AF-A0A7R9TVU1-F1
#
_entry.id   AF-A0A7R9TVU1-F1
#
_cell.length_a   1.000
_cell.length_b   1.000
_cell.length_c   1.000
_cell.angle_alpha   90.00
_cell.angle_beta   90.00
_cell.angle_gamma   90.00
#
_symmetry.space_group_name_H-M   'P 1'
#
loop_
_entity.id
_entity.type
_entity.pdbx_description
1 polymer ?
#
loop_
_entity_poly.entity_id
_entity_poly.type
_entity_poly.pdbx_seq_one_letter_code
_entity_poly.pdbx_strand_id
1 'polypeptide(L)'
;MVHELTHAFIKLDGGFPELEPFVEEGLCQLMAWVWLQQQPETRLRNCFAHAIEHERDAVYGGGFRAARDALEREGSLAALLARVRAMGSFGGAPAPTYT
;
A
#
# COMPACT_ATOMS: atom_id res chain seq x y z
N MET A 1 8.64 6.55 7.68
CA MET A 1 8.75 5.58 8.79
C MET A 1 7.70 4.48 8.70
N VAL A 2 6.39 4.77 8.63
CA VAL A 2 5.33 3.72 8.51
C VAL A 2 5.51 2.85 7.27
N HIS A 3 5.93 3.43 6.15
CA HIS A 3 6.28 2.70 4.92
C HIS A 3 7.31 1.57 5.20
N GLU A 4 8.49 1.92 5.71
CA GLU A 4 9.53 0.93 6.06
C GLU A 4 9.12 -0.08 7.13
N LEU A 5 8.33 0.35 8.12
CA LEU A 5 7.80 -0.57 9.12
C LEU A 5 6.80 -1.58 8.52
N THR A 6 6.13 -1.20 7.43
CA THR A 6 5.22 -2.10 6.72
C THR A 6 6.01 -3.18 5.96
N HIS A 7 7.15 -2.85 5.34
CA HIS A 7 8.07 -3.87 4.80
C HIS A 7 8.49 -4.86 5.88
N ALA A 8 8.98 -4.35 7.02
CA ALA A 8 9.39 -5.20 8.13
C ALA A 8 8.25 -6.09 8.63
N PHE A 9 7.04 -5.55 8.78
CA PHE A 9 5.86 -6.32 9.15
C PHE A 9 5.58 -7.48 8.17
N ILE A 10 5.58 -7.21 6.86
CA ILE A 10 5.33 -8.24 5.82
C ILE A 10 6.35 -9.36 5.92
N LYS A 11 7.65 -9.03 6.07
CA LYS A 11 8.72 -10.04 6.16
C LYS A 11 8.72 -10.83 7.47
N LEU A 12 8.33 -10.20 8.58
CA LEU A 12 8.30 -10.84 9.91
C LEU A 12 7.03 -11.67 10.15
N ASP A 13 5.92 -11.32 9.52
CA ASP A 13 4.62 -11.98 9.71
C ASP A 13 4.63 -13.46 9.29
N GLY A 14 5.46 -13.84 8.31
CA GLY A 14 5.67 -15.23 7.89
C GLY A 14 4.49 -15.88 7.15
N GLY A 15 3.38 -15.17 6.96
CA GLY A 15 2.22 -15.66 6.21
C GLY A 15 2.02 -15.04 4.84
N PHE A 16 2.69 -13.93 4.53
CA PHE A 16 2.68 -13.36 3.18
C PHE A 16 3.56 -14.20 2.24
N PRO A 17 3.13 -14.42 0.98
CA PRO A 17 4.03 -14.94 -0.04
C PRO A 17 5.10 -13.90 -0.37
N GLU A 18 6.06 -14.28 -1.22
CA GLU A 18 6.93 -13.28 -1.85
C GLU A 18 6.06 -12.35 -2.70
N LEU A 19 6.05 -11.07 -2.33
CA LEU A 19 5.22 -10.07 -2.99
C LEU A 19 6.02 -9.38 -4.08
N GLU A 20 5.39 -9.20 -5.24
CA GLU A 20 5.93 -8.33 -6.28
C GLU A 20 6.07 -6.89 -5.75
N PRO A 21 7.10 -6.12 -6.19
CA PRO A 21 7.34 -4.76 -5.72
C PRO A 21 6.10 -3.86 -5.82
N PHE A 22 5.31 -4.00 -6.90
CA PHE A 22 4.06 -3.26 -7.07
C PHE A 22 3.07 -3.45 -5.91
N VAL A 23 2.98 -4.67 -5.37
CA VAL A 23 2.07 -5.01 -4.28
C VAL A 23 2.68 -4.59 -2.94
N GLU A 24 3.96 -4.89 -2.73
CA GLU A 24 4.64 -4.56 -1.47
C GLU A 24 4.73 -3.05 -1.26
N GLU A 25 5.24 -2.31 -2.25
CA GLU A 25 5.36 -0.84 -2.19
C GLU A 25 3.98 -0.16 -2.11
N GLY A 26 3.01 -0.69 -2.85
CA GLY A 26 1.64 -0.19 -2.82
C GLY A 26 1.01 -0.30 -1.44
N LEU A 27 1.20 -1.44 -0.76
CA LEU A 27 0.72 -1.64 0.60
C LEU A 27 1.48 -0.75 1.60
N CYS A 28 2.79 -0.59 1.43
CA CYS A 28 3.61 0.29 2.29
C CYS A 28 3.21 1.77 2.16
N GLN A 29 2.92 2.25 0.94
CA GLN A 29 2.37 3.58 0.70
C GLN A 29 0.97 3.74 1.30
N LEU A 30 0.10 2.73 1.13
CA LEU A 30 -1.25 2.75 1.70
C LEU A 30 -1.21 2.86 3.22
N MET A 31 -0.38 2.06 3.89
CA MET A 31 -0.26 2.09 5.35
C MET A 31 0.27 3.44 5.85
N ALA A 32 1.24 4.03 5.15
CA ALA A 32 1.73 5.37 5.47
C ALA A 32 0.62 6.42 5.32
N TRP A 33 -0.15 6.36 4.24
CA TRP A 33 -1.29 7.25 4.01
C TRP A 33 -2.37 7.07 5.07
N VAL A 34 -2.81 5.85 5.37
CA VAL A 34 -3.81 5.57 6.42
C VAL A 34 -3.39 6.15 7.75
N TRP A 35 -2.12 5.98 8.13
CA TRP A 35 -1.60 6.56 9.37
C TRP A 35 -1.66 8.09 9.36
N LEU A 36 -1.31 8.74 8.24
CA LEU A 36 -1.44 10.20 8.08
C LEU A 36 -2.89 10.69 8.19
N GLN A 37 -3.87 9.88 7.75
CA GLN A 37 -5.29 10.22 7.89
C GLN A 37 -5.75 10.24 9.36
N GLN A 38 -5.03 9.59 10.28
CA GLN A 38 -5.32 9.57 11.71
C GLN A 38 -4.54 10.64 12.51
N GLN A 39 -3.66 11.41 11.86
CA GLN A 39 -2.90 12.46 12.52
C GLN A 39 -3.64 13.80 12.46
N PRO A 40 -3.40 14.73 13.42
CA PRO A 40 -3.93 16.08 13.34
C PRO A 40 -3.58 16.78 12.02
N GLU A 41 -4.52 17.57 11.50
CA GLU A 41 -4.30 18.34 10.29
C GLU A 41 -3.21 19.39 10.49
N THR A 42 -2.10 19.20 9.80
CA THR A 42 -0.98 20.13 9.77
C THR A 42 -0.48 20.27 8.34
N ARG A 43 0.21 21.37 8.04
CA ARG A 43 0.83 21.54 6.72
C ARG A 43 1.74 20.37 6.37
N LEU A 44 2.52 19.87 7.33
CA LEU A 44 3.44 18.76 7.11
C LEU A 44 2.69 17.47 6.78
N ARG A 45 1.67 17.12 7.57
CA ARG A 45 0.78 15.98 7.29
C ARG A 45 0.17 16.08 5.90
N ASN A 46 -0.36 17.25 5.53
CA ASN A 46 -1.00 17.46 4.24
C ASN A 46 -0.02 17.39 3.07
N CYS A 47 1.21 17.91 3.22
CA CYS A 47 2.25 17.78 2.20
C CYS A 47 2.62 16.32 1.94
N PHE A 48 2.77 15.50 2.98
CA PHE A 48 3.10 14.08 2.81
C PHE A 48 1.93 13.28 2.22
N ALA A 49 0.70 13.50 2.70
CA ALA A 49 -0.48 12.84 2.14
C ALA A 49 -0.64 13.18 0.64
N HIS A 50 -0.49 14.47 0.29
CA HIS A 50 -0.54 14.92 -1.10
C HIS A 50 0.56 14.28 -1.97
N ALA A 51 1.78 14.17 -1.45
CA ALA A 51 2.90 13.55 -2.15
C ALA A 51 2.62 12.07 -2.48
N ILE A 52 2.07 11.30 -1.53
CA ILE A 52 1.69 9.89 -1.76
C ILE A 52 0.56 9.81 -2.80
N GLU A 53 -0.47 10.65 -2.65
CA GLU A 53 -1.64 10.65 -3.54
C GLU A 53 -1.29 10.98 -5.00
N HIS A 54 -0.26 11.80 -5.22
CA HIS A 54 0.14 12.29 -6.54
C HIS A 54 1.45 11.68 -7.04
N GLU A 55 1.96 10.62 -6.39
CA GLU A 55 3.13 9.90 -6.86
C GLU A 55 2.87 9.31 -8.26
N ARG A 56 3.78 9.57 -9.18
CA ARG A 56 3.64 9.23 -10.61
C ARG A 56 4.36 7.95 -10.97
N ASP A 57 5.27 7.47 -10.14
CA ASP A 57 5.94 6.20 -10.35
C ASP A 57 4.93 5.04 -10.51
N ALA A 58 5.23 4.14 -11.43
CA ALA A 58 4.32 3.05 -11.81
C ALA A 58 4.21 1.98 -10.73
N VAL A 59 5.26 1.73 -9.94
CA VAL A 59 5.26 0.79 -8.81
C VAL A 59 4.77 1.47 -7.54
N TYR A 60 5.36 2.59 -7.14
CA TYR A 60 4.99 3.24 -5.88
C TYR A 60 3.61 3.90 -5.97
N GLY A 61 3.42 4.80 -6.93
CA GLY A 61 2.16 5.51 -7.12
C GLY A 61 1.06 4.60 -7.69
N GLY A 62 1.42 3.75 -8.66
CA GLY A 62 0.47 2.77 -9.23
C GLY A 62 0.04 1.73 -8.20
N GLY A 63 0.99 1.18 -7.44
CA GLY A 63 0.72 0.24 -6.35
C GLY A 63 -0.14 0.86 -5.27
N PHE A 64 0.12 2.12 -4.87
CA PHE A 64 -0.71 2.84 -3.89
C PHE A 64 -2.16 2.94 -4.36
N ARG A 65 -2.40 3.37 -5.62
CA ARG A 65 -3.74 3.48 -6.18
C ARG A 65 -4.45 2.13 -6.20
N ALA A 66 -3.78 1.06 -6.65
CA ALA A 66 -4.34 -0.28 -6.66
C ALA A 66 -4.65 -0.80 -5.23
N ALA A 67 -3.77 -0.52 -4.26
CA ALA A 67 -3.97 -0.88 -2.87
C ALA A 67 -5.16 -0.14 -2.25
N ARG A 68 -5.30 1.16 -2.54
CA ARG A 68 -6.41 1.99 -2.07
C ARG A 68 -7.75 1.53 -2.65
N ASP A 69 -7.80 1.27 -3.95
CA ASP A 69 -9.00 0.74 -4.62
C ASP A 69 -9.38 -0.63 -4.04
N ALA A 70 -8.39 -1.48 -3.73
CA ALA A 70 -8.64 -2.75 -3.06
C ALA A 70 -9.15 -2.58 -1.63
N LEU A 71 -8.60 -1.64 -0.85
CA LEU A 71 -9.11 -1.33 0.50
C LEU A 71 -10.58 -0.92 0.45
N GLU A 72 -10.96 -0.07 -0.51
CA GLU A 72 -12.35 0.36 -0.71
C GLU A 72 -13.26 -0.82 -1.06
N ARG A 73 -12.82 -1.73 -1.93
CA ARG A 73 -13.59 -2.94 -2.28
C ARG A 73 -13.71 -3.95 -1.14
N GLU A 74 -12.64 -4.19 -0.38
CA GLU A 74 -12.66 -5.15 0.73
C GLU A 74 -13.32 -4.60 2.00
N GLY A 75 -13.47 -3.28 2.11
CA GLY A 75 -14.16 -2.60 3.22
C GLY A 75 -13.39 -2.55 4.55
N SER A 76 -12.26 -3.25 4.67
CA SER A 76 -11.39 -3.15 5.85
C SER A 76 -9.94 -3.53 5.55
N LEU A 77 -9.00 -2.99 6.34
CA LEU A 77 -7.59 -3.36 6.25
C LEU A 77 -7.37 -4.85 6.55
N ALA A 78 -8.10 -5.42 7.50
CA ALA A 78 -7.97 -6.84 7.83
C ALA A 78 -8.34 -7.74 6.63
N ALA A 79 -9.43 -7.42 5.93
CA ALA A 79 -9.83 -8.15 4.73
C ALA A 79 -8.83 -7.97 3.57
N LEU A 80 -8.33 -6.75 3.36
CA LEU A 80 -7.26 -6.49 2.37
C LEU A 80 -5.99 -7.29 2.67
N LEU A 81 -5.51 -7.26 3.91
CA LEU A 81 -4.31 -8.00 4.31
C LEU A 81 -4.53 -9.51 4.15
N ALA A 82 -5.71 -10.03 4.52
CA ALA A 82 -6.05 -11.43 4.30
C ALA A 82 -6.03 -11.82 2.82
N ARG A 83 -6.53 -10.95 1.93
CA ARG A 83 -6.45 -11.14 0.47
C ARG A 83 -5.00 -11.19 0.00
N VAL A 84 -4.18 -10.18 0.36
CA VAL A 84 -2.78 -10.11 -0.08
C VAL A 84 -2.00 -11.32 0.44
N ARG A 85 -2.29 -11.77 1.66
CA ARG A 85 -1.72 -12.99 2.24
C ARG A 85 -2.12 -14.25 1.47
N ALA A 86 -3.37 -14.35 1.03
CA ALA A 86 -3.86 -15.51 0.30
C ALA A 86 -3.46 -15.54 -1.19
N MET A 87 -3.36 -14.39 -1.83
CA MET A 87 -3.24 -14.28 -3.29
C MET A 87 -1.97 -13.59 -3.79
N GLY A 88 -1.19 -12.95 -2.90
CA GLY A 88 -0.03 -12.13 -3.27
C GLY A 88 -0.37 -10.91 -4.14
N SER A 89 -1.64 -10.52 -4.22
CA SER A 89 -2.11 -9.46 -5.12
C SER A 89 -3.33 -8.73 -4.59
N PHE A 90 -3.60 -7.54 -5.13
CA PHE A 90 -4.77 -6.75 -4.78
C PHE A 90 -6.07 -7.21 -5.46
N GLY A 91 -6.01 -8.14 -6.44
CA GLY A 91 -7.19 -8.58 -7.20
C GLY A 91 -7.69 -7.56 -8.25
N GLY A 92 -6.82 -6.65 -8.71
CA GLY A 92 -7.06 -5.65 -9.76
C GLY A 92 -6.11 -5.80 -10.96
N ALA A 93 -5.89 -4.72 -11.73
CA ALA A 93 -5.01 -4.73 -12.90
C ALA A 93 -3.60 -5.27 -12.56
N PRO A 94 -2.98 -6.06 -13.46
CA PRO A 94 -1.65 -6.62 -13.22
C PRO A 94 -0.61 -5.50 -13.06
N ALA A 95 0.42 -5.78 -12.26
CA ALA A 95 1.58 -4.89 -12.15
C ALA A 95 2.13 -4.58 -13.55
N PRO A 96 2.58 -3.34 -13.80
CA PRO A 96 3.19 -2.99 -15.08
C PRO A 96 4.38 -3.93 -15.35
N THR A 97 4.37 -4.60 -16.50
CA THR A 97 5.52 -5.41 -16.92
C THR A 97 6.65 -4.49 -17.32
N TYR A 98 7.75 -4.55 -16.56
CA TYR A 98 9.01 -3.93 -16.93
C TYR A 98 9.67 -4.76 -18.04
N THR A 99 9.62 -4.27 -19.27
CA THR A 99 10.56 -4.68 -20.35
C THR A 99 11.81 -3.83 -20.30
#